data_AF-X0SLV8-F1
#
_entry.id   AF-X0SLV8-F1
#
_cell.length_a   1.000
_cell.length_b   1.000
_cell.length_c   1.000
_cell.angle_alpha   90.00
_cell.angle_beta   90.00
_cell.angle_gamma   90.00
#
_symmetry.space_group_name_H-M   'P 1'
#
loop_
_entity.id
_entity.type
_entity.pdbx_description
1 polymer ?
#
loop_
_entity_poly.entity_id
_entity_poly.type
_entity_poly.pdbx_seq_one_letter_code
_entity_poly.pdbx_strand_id
1 'polypeptide(L)'
;GGSEGIGNYGLMGGGSWTFSHMTAWSKIQLGWITPTFVAPLDGYEPVSDAETNPVAYILVDPGHSTDEYFLVENRHPANSYYESVGPPVAPSGTYPDSGIVIYHIDEAKIQDWINFGTNNVNNDEAHKGVDVECADSPSSHFANADDLDAQVNRGDAFDLWDEGEYDFNDTSAPCDANWYDGTNSGMDVSDFPAISPTMWVYFSLPTTPTHTLTTSHIGGGLVTDPGEGPFTYHVGRVVPLKAQPMLPGWEFYDWVGDVGTVADVYAADTTVTVNGDYSISARFVLAPEVDTLPATDIQPFQAVLNLDLVDMGSASAVDVYFEYGLDTTYGSTTPAHQMFSTGSWSNTIIGLTDGVTYHYRAVADGGIHGIDYGADMTFTTPLVVEIDINPCRYPNYIRPYGRFVAPYIQVAIPTTSIAQSEPVDFNAWDVDPSTIRFGPGNAQPISWYLFDLRCNRDFDRDLILTFRVADIGLMPG
;
A
#
# COMPACT_ATOMS: atom_id res chain seq x y z
N GLY A 1 44.71 -3.06 -3.06
CA GLY A 1 44.71 -4.49 -3.44
C GLY A 1 46.04 -4.82 -4.07
N GLY A 2 46.12 -5.95 -4.75
CA GLY A 2 47.25 -6.23 -5.66
C GLY A 2 47.16 -5.46 -6.98
N SER A 3 45.94 -5.06 -7.37
CA SER A 3 45.67 -4.30 -8.60
C SER A 3 46.05 -2.84 -8.53
N GLU A 4 46.50 -2.32 -9.67
CA GLU A 4 46.76 -0.91 -9.94
C GLU A 4 45.48 -0.13 -10.27
N GLY A 5 44.34 -0.84 -10.41
CA GLY A 5 43.01 -0.27 -10.58
C GLY A 5 42.89 0.56 -11.86
N ILE A 6 42.67 1.86 -11.70
CA ILE A 6 42.57 2.86 -12.80
C ILE A 6 43.92 3.50 -13.15
N GLY A 7 45.02 2.99 -12.58
CA GLY A 7 46.38 3.49 -12.81
C GLY A 7 46.57 4.99 -12.54
N ASN A 8 47.39 5.60 -13.37
CA ASN A 8 47.73 7.01 -13.35
C ASN A 8 46.67 7.89 -14.04
N TYR A 9 45.61 7.32 -14.62
CA TYR A 9 44.54 8.06 -15.31
C TYR A 9 43.49 8.68 -14.38
N GLY A 10 43.48 8.28 -13.11
CA GLY A 10 42.56 8.80 -12.10
C GLY A 10 43.23 9.22 -10.80
N LEU A 11 42.84 10.39 -10.28
CA LEU A 11 43.28 10.90 -8.98
C LEU A 11 43.05 9.91 -7.82
N MET A 12 42.00 9.09 -7.91
CA MET A 12 41.63 8.09 -6.90
C MET A 12 42.42 6.78 -7.01
N GLY A 13 43.39 6.70 -7.94
CA GLY A 13 44.36 5.61 -8.09
C GLY A 13 45.81 6.09 -7.99
N GLY A 14 46.67 5.62 -8.89
CA GLY A 14 48.06 6.05 -9.04
C GLY A 14 48.20 7.54 -9.41
N GLY A 15 47.15 8.12 -9.99
CA GLY A 15 47.10 9.51 -10.43
C GLY A 15 47.35 10.55 -9.34
N SER A 16 47.18 10.19 -8.07
CA SER A 16 47.54 11.04 -6.91
C SER A 16 49.03 11.40 -6.84
N TRP A 17 49.91 10.59 -7.44
CA TRP A 17 51.36 10.83 -7.51
C TRP A 17 51.78 11.55 -8.80
N THR A 18 50.92 11.58 -9.81
CA THR A 18 51.18 12.17 -11.13
C THR A 18 50.29 13.38 -11.43
N PHE A 19 49.55 13.86 -10.44
CA PHE A 19 48.63 15.01 -10.53
C PHE A 19 47.44 14.81 -11.47
N SER A 20 47.03 13.56 -11.71
CA SER A 20 45.95 13.25 -12.65
C SER A 20 44.59 13.81 -12.23
N HIS A 21 43.73 14.03 -13.23
CA HIS A 21 42.35 14.47 -13.02
C HIS A 21 41.50 13.36 -12.37
N MET A 22 40.37 13.72 -11.76
CA MET A 22 39.32 12.76 -11.42
C MET A 22 38.80 12.09 -12.70
N THR A 23 38.56 10.78 -12.66
CA THR A 23 37.92 10.05 -13.76
C THR A 23 36.51 10.57 -14.06
N ALA A 24 36.01 10.33 -15.26
CA ALA A 24 34.60 10.55 -15.62
C ALA A 24 33.66 9.98 -14.55
N TRP A 25 33.85 8.70 -14.20
CA TRP A 25 33.06 8.02 -13.17
C TRP A 25 33.07 8.77 -11.83
N SER A 26 34.26 9.13 -11.32
CA SER A 26 34.37 9.85 -10.03
C SER A 26 33.64 11.20 -10.06
N LYS A 27 33.75 11.95 -11.17
CA LYS A 27 33.04 13.22 -11.35
C LYS A 27 31.52 13.04 -11.37
N ILE A 28 31.02 11.97 -12.00
CA ILE A 28 29.59 11.64 -12.06
C ILE A 28 29.06 11.32 -10.66
N GLN A 29 29.76 10.45 -9.91
CA GLN A 29 29.35 10.06 -8.55
C GLN A 29 29.36 11.22 -7.55
N LEU A 30 30.28 12.18 -7.74
CA LEU A 30 30.32 13.41 -6.94
C LEU A 30 29.28 14.46 -7.37
N GLY A 31 28.54 14.21 -8.46
CA GLY A 31 27.57 15.14 -9.03
C GLY A 31 28.19 16.38 -9.68
N TRP A 32 29.48 16.31 -10.08
CA TRP A 32 30.20 17.42 -10.70
C TRP A 32 29.90 17.55 -12.19
N ILE A 33 29.57 16.43 -12.85
CA ILE A 33 29.13 16.39 -14.25
C ILE A 33 27.89 15.51 -14.37
N THR A 34 27.06 15.82 -15.37
CA THR A 34 25.98 14.93 -15.82
C THR A 34 26.42 14.29 -17.13
N PRO A 35 26.52 12.95 -17.23
CA PRO A 35 26.99 12.31 -18.46
C PRO A 35 25.94 12.45 -19.57
N THR A 36 26.41 12.43 -20.81
CA THR A 36 25.57 12.36 -22.00
C THR A 36 25.36 10.90 -22.38
N PHE A 37 24.11 10.43 -22.33
CA PHE A 37 23.74 9.11 -22.83
C PHE A 37 23.77 9.11 -24.35
N VAL A 38 24.62 8.26 -24.93
CA VAL A 38 24.69 8.08 -26.37
C VAL A 38 23.43 7.33 -26.80
N ALA A 39 22.70 7.89 -27.76
CA ALA A 39 21.53 7.21 -28.32
C ALA A 39 21.99 5.95 -29.06
N PRO A 40 21.16 4.88 -29.16
CA PRO A 40 21.50 3.64 -29.85
C PRO A 40 21.48 3.78 -31.38
N LEU A 41 22.05 4.86 -31.90
CA LEU A 41 22.15 5.22 -33.31
C LEU A 41 23.61 5.51 -33.61
N ASP A 42 24.12 4.91 -34.68
CA ASP A 42 25.49 5.12 -35.08
C ASP A 42 25.72 6.59 -35.48
N GLY A 43 26.77 7.21 -34.94
CA GLY A 43 27.02 8.62 -35.17
C GLY A 43 28.32 9.13 -34.58
N TYR A 44 28.71 10.32 -35.04
CA TYR A 44 29.85 11.04 -34.49
C TYR A 44 29.43 11.92 -33.31
N GLU A 45 30.13 11.76 -32.19
CA GLU A 45 29.98 12.61 -31.01
C GLU A 45 31.22 13.50 -30.81
N PRO A 46 31.04 14.79 -30.45
CA PRO A 46 32.15 15.73 -30.23
C PRO A 46 32.71 15.62 -28.80
N VAL A 47 33.54 14.61 -28.55
CA VAL A 47 34.16 14.36 -27.24
C VAL A 47 35.17 15.47 -26.91
N SER A 48 34.71 16.45 -26.14
CA SER A 48 35.51 17.61 -25.75
C SER A 48 36.37 17.31 -24.52
N ASP A 49 37.49 18.02 -24.41
CA ASP A 49 38.43 17.92 -23.30
C ASP A 49 37.73 17.98 -21.94
N ALA A 50 37.96 16.93 -21.15
CA ALA A 50 37.32 16.70 -19.87
C ALA A 50 37.82 17.61 -18.74
N GLU A 51 38.96 18.29 -18.92
CA GLU A 51 39.46 19.27 -17.95
C GLU A 51 38.67 20.59 -18.02
N THR A 52 38.40 21.06 -19.25
CA THR A 52 37.75 22.35 -19.48
C THR A 52 36.25 22.27 -19.76
N ASN A 53 35.71 21.06 -19.98
CA ASN A 53 34.29 20.83 -20.27
C ASN A 53 33.71 19.77 -19.32
N PRO A 54 32.49 19.97 -18.79
CA PRO A 54 31.82 19.01 -17.91
C PRO A 54 31.16 17.89 -18.74
N VAL A 55 31.95 17.18 -19.55
CA VAL A 55 31.45 16.16 -20.48
C VAL A 55 32.05 14.79 -20.19
N ALA A 56 31.21 13.78 -20.34
CA ALA A 56 31.54 12.37 -20.43
C ALA A 56 30.37 11.71 -21.17
N TYR A 57 30.66 10.69 -21.97
CA TYR A 57 29.67 9.95 -22.74
C TYR A 57 29.50 8.58 -22.11
N ILE A 58 28.25 8.12 -21.98
CA ILE A 58 27.94 6.79 -21.47
C ILE A 58 27.33 5.96 -22.60
N LEU A 59 27.94 4.81 -22.85
CA LEU A 59 27.50 3.81 -23.81
C LEU A 59 26.94 2.64 -23.00
N VAL A 60 25.63 2.47 -23.07
CA VAL A 60 24.89 1.48 -22.28
C VAL A 60 24.02 0.66 -23.22
N ASP A 61 23.96 -0.65 -23.01
CA ASP A 61 22.92 -1.50 -23.59
C ASP A 61 21.94 -1.90 -22.49
N PRO A 62 20.79 -1.22 -22.36
CA PRO A 62 19.79 -1.55 -21.37
C PRO A 62 19.18 -2.95 -21.53
N GLY A 63 19.34 -3.58 -22.71
CA GLY A 63 18.91 -4.96 -22.96
C GLY A 63 19.83 -6.00 -22.30
N HIS A 64 21.09 -5.64 -22.05
CA HIS A 64 22.05 -6.43 -21.30
C HIS A 64 22.02 -6.10 -19.80
N SER A 65 22.34 -4.85 -19.45
CA SER A 65 22.48 -4.41 -18.06
C SER A 65 22.27 -2.90 -17.93
N THR A 66 21.87 -2.46 -16.73
CA THR A 66 21.87 -1.04 -16.35
C THR A 66 23.05 -0.67 -15.48
N ASP A 67 23.75 -1.67 -14.96
CA ASP A 67 24.82 -1.53 -13.98
C ASP A 67 26.18 -1.76 -14.63
N GLU A 68 26.22 -2.36 -15.82
CA GLU A 68 27.43 -2.58 -16.62
C GLU A 68 27.37 -1.73 -17.92
N TYR A 69 28.39 -0.92 -18.17
CA TYR A 69 28.41 0.04 -19.29
C TYR A 69 29.83 0.57 -19.57
N PHE A 70 30.01 1.27 -20.70
CA PHE A 70 31.26 1.97 -21.00
C PHE A 70 31.14 3.49 -20.82
N LEU A 71 32.18 4.14 -20.30
CA LEU A 71 32.31 5.60 -20.28
C LEU A 71 33.42 6.06 -21.22
N VAL A 72 33.20 7.18 -21.89
CA VAL A 72 34.16 7.77 -22.82
C VAL A 72 34.39 9.23 -22.44
N GLU A 73 35.66 9.63 -22.29
CA GLU A 73 36.04 11.04 -22.13
C GLU A 73 37.34 11.36 -22.88
N ASN A 74 37.50 12.62 -23.31
CA ASN A 74 38.72 13.07 -23.97
C ASN A 74 39.66 13.69 -22.93
N ARG A 75 40.90 13.20 -22.89
CA ARG A 75 42.00 13.73 -22.10
C ARG A 75 42.97 14.46 -23.01
N HIS A 76 42.77 15.77 -23.14
CA HIS A 76 43.59 16.63 -23.97
C HIS A 76 44.55 17.50 -23.12
N PRO A 77 45.85 17.60 -23.46
CA PRO A 77 46.86 18.21 -22.60
C PRO A 77 46.88 19.75 -22.59
N ALA A 78 45.75 20.43 -22.74
CA ALA A 78 45.70 21.89 -22.65
C ALA A 78 44.58 22.35 -21.72
N ASN A 79 44.92 22.78 -20.49
CA ASN A 79 44.81 24.19 -20.06
C ASN A 79 45.04 24.49 -18.57
N SER A 80 45.34 23.56 -17.64
CA SER A 80 45.78 24.00 -16.30
C SER A 80 46.73 23.05 -15.54
N TYR A 81 47.83 23.64 -15.05
CA TYR A 81 48.75 23.13 -14.00
C TYR A 81 49.82 22.07 -14.29
N TYR A 82 49.90 21.45 -15.47
CA TYR A 82 50.82 20.32 -15.67
C TYR A 82 52.30 20.66 -15.94
N GLU A 83 52.65 21.93 -16.26
CA GLU A 83 54.06 22.33 -16.49
C GLU A 83 54.53 23.62 -15.77
N SER A 84 53.68 24.35 -15.03
CA SER A 84 53.99 25.75 -14.68
C SER A 84 54.04 26.15 -13.20
N VAL A 85 53.81 25.23 -12.25
CA VAL A 85 54.13 25.48 -10.83
C VAL A 85 55.41 24.75 -10.46
N GLY A 86 56.40 25.52 -10.03
CA GLY A 86 57.79 25.08 -9.85
C GLY A 86 58.02 23.86 -8.94
N PRO A 87 59.30 23.46 -8.78
CA PRO A 87 59.71 22.15 -8.28
C PRO A 87 58.98 21.64 -7.02
N PRO A 88 58.61 20.35 -6.97
CA PRO A 88 58.90 19.33 -7.98
C PRO A 88 57.89 19.41 -9.13
N VAL A 89 58.40 19.77 -10.31
CA VAL A 89 57.69 19.62 -11.57
C VAL A 89 57.51 18.12 -11.73
N ALA A 90 56.29 17.69 -12.04
CA ALA A 90 56.06 16.41 -12.66
C ALA A 90 57.14 16.23 -13.76
N PRO A 91 58.07 15.25 -13.69
CA PRO A 91 59.10 15.08 -14.72
C PRO A 91 58.46 15.11 -16.11
N SER A 92 59.09 15.70 -17.12
CA SER A 92 58.56 15.62 -18.50
C SER A 92 58.18 14.16 -18.82
N GLY A 93 56.92 13.90 -19.19
CA GLY A 93 56.37 12.54 -19.31
C GLY A 93 55.65 12.01 -18.06
N THR A 94 54.97 12.87 -17.29
CA THR A 94 54.16 12.44 -16.12
C THR A 94 52.69 12.16 -16.46
N TYR A 95 52.22 12.66 -17.61
CA TYR A 95 50.95 12.20 -18.18
C TYR A 95 51.26 10.93 -18.99
N PRO A 96 50.63 9.78 -18.66
CA PRO A 96 50.87 8.53 -19.37
C PRO A 96 50.69 8.69 -20.88
N ASP A 97 49.53 9.22 -21.29
CA ASP A 97 49.16 9.40 -22.68
C ASP A 97 47.96 10.35 -22.82
N SER A 98 47.69 10.89 -24.02
CA SER A 98 46.57 11.80 -24.31
C SER A 98 45.69 11.24 -25.41
N GLY A 99 44.38 11.45 -25.31
CA GLY A 99 43.42 10.90 -26.25
C GLY A 99 42.10 10.56 -25.59
N ILE A 100 41.37 9.63 -26.18
CA ILE A 100 40.12 9.11 -25.63
C ILE A 100 40.43 8.04 -24.59
N VAL A 101 39.90 8.23 -23.39
CA VAL A 101 39.86 7.19 -22.34
C VAL A 101 38.52 6.49 -22.43
N ILE A 102 38.56 5.16 -22.46
CA ILE A 102 37.40 4.30 -22.35
C ILE A 102 37.45 3.60 -21.00
N TYR A 103 36.33 3.56 -20.28
CA TYR A 103 36.22 2.86 -19.00
C TYR A 103 35.16 1.78 -19.12
N HIS A 104 35.46 0.54 -18.69
CA HIS A 104 34.43 -0.48 -18.43
C HIS A 104 33.98 -0.35 -16.98
N ILE A 105 32.70 -0.06 -16.78
CA ILE A 105 32.12 0.16 -15.46
C ILE A 105 31.18 -0.99 -15.12
N ASP A 106 31.30 -1.51 -13.90
CA ASP A 106 30.31 -2.38 -13.27
C ASP A 106 29.93 -1.82 -11.88
N GLU A 107 28.79 -1.13 -11.83
CA GLU A 107 28.21 -0.56 -10.61
C GLU A 107 27.81 -1.62 -9.60
N ALA A 108 27.43 -2.83 -10.04
CA ALA A 108 27.12 -3.94 -9.14
C ALA A 108 28.40 -4.43 -8.45
N LYS A 109 29.51 -4.52 -9.18
CA LYS A 109 30.83 -4.82 -8.63
C LYS A 109 31.29 -3.74 -7.64
N ILE A 110 30.98 -2.47 -7.92
CA ILE A 110 31.23 -1.36 -7.00
C ILE A 110 30.46 -1.52 -5.68
N GLN A 111 29.31 -2.19 -5.64
CA GLN A 111 28.60 -2.42 -4.37
C GLN A 111 29.28 -3.47 -3.46
N ASP A 112 30.25 -4.26 -3.95
CA ASP A 112 30.91 -5.30 -3.16
C ASP A 112 31.54 -4.76 -1.86
N TRP A 113 32.15 -3.57 -1.89
CA TRP A 113 32.81 -3.02 -0.69
C TRP A 113 31.83 -2.72 0.45
N ILE A 114 30.59 -2.38 0.12
CA ILE A 114 29.50 -2.14 1.10
C ILE A 114 29.14 -3.45 1.79
N ASN A 115 29.11 -4.54 1.02
CA ASN A 115 28.71 -5.86 1.49
C ASN A 115 29.81 -6.56 2.30
N PHE A 116 31.08 -6.34 1.95
CA PHE A 116 32.23 -7.03 2.56
C PHE A 116 33.04 -6.16 3.54
N GLY A 117 32.74 -4.87 3.65
CA GLY A 117 33.43 -3.93 4.57
C GLY A 117 34.90 -3.69 4.24
N THR A 118 35.35 -4.10 3.05
CA THR A 118 36.72 -3.90 2.54
C THR A 118 36.65 -3.45 1.09
N ASN A 119 37.47 -2.47 0.68
CA ASN A 119 37.49 -2.01 -0.71
C ASN A 119 38.22 -3.04 -1.59
N ASN A 120 37.44 -3.85 -2.30
CA ASN A 120 37.86 -4.88 -3.23
C ASN A 120 37.38 -4.62 -4.67
N VAL A 121 36.87 -3.42 -4.97
CA VAL A 121 36.16 -3.06 -6.20
C VAL A 121 36.95 -3.38 -7.47
N ASN A 122 38.25 -3.08 -7.47
CA ASN A 122 39.15 -3.34 -8.60
C ASN A 122 40.20 -4.42 -8.28
N ASN A 123 39.97 -5.31 -7.31
CA ASN A 123 41.01 -6.26 -6.91
C ASN A 123 41.08 -7.50 -7.82
N ASP A 124 40.04 -7.76 -8.60
CA ASP A 124 39.99 -8.83 -9.59
C ASP A 124 40.26 -8.22 -10.97
N GLU A 125 41.42 -8.52 -11.56
CA GLU A 125 41.83 -7.96 -12.85
C GLU A 125 40.94 -8.45 -14.01
N ALA A 126 40.20 -9.53 -13.83
CA ALA A 126 39.26 -10.03 -14.84
C ALA A 126 37.84 -9.46 -14.67
N HIS A 127 37.58 -8.72 -13.58
CA HIS A 127 36.27 -8.14 -13.27
C HIS A 127 36.39 -6.96 -12.29
N LYS A 128 36.73 -5.79 -12.82
CA LYS A 128 36.82 -4.55 -12.04
C LYS A 128 35.48 -3.83 -12.01
N GLY A 129 35.29 -2.97 -11.01
CA GLY A 129 34.13 -2.08 -10.95
C GLY A 129 34.33 -0.77 -11.70
N VAL A 130 35.56 -0.26 -11.73
CA VAL A 130 35.96 0.86 -12.58
C VAL A 130 37.25 0.48 -13.27
N ASP A 131 37.13 0.06 -14.52
CA ASP A 131 38.26 -0.31 -15.37
C ASP A 131 38.65 0.83 -16.31
N VAL A 132 39.92 0.90 -16.68
CA VAL A 132 40.37 1.77 -17.77
C VAL A 132 40.87 0.85 -18.85
N GLU A 133 40.20 0.89 -19.99
CA GLU A 133 40.59 0.10 -21.15
C GLU A 133 41.84 0.72 -21.80
N CYS A 134 42.59 -0.12 -22.48
CA CYS A 134 43.91 0.16 -23.03
C CYS A 134 43.92 0.16 -24.57
N ALA A 135 44.37 1.23 -25.22
CA ALA A 135 44.47 1.33 -26.67
C ALA A 135 45.67 0.60 -27.28
N ASP A 136 46.49 -0.02 -26.43
CA ASP A 136 47.80 -0.49 -26.83
C ASP A 136 47.69 -1.72 -27.74
N SER A 137 48.15 -1.62 -28.99
CA SER A 137 47.96 -2.67 -29.99
C SER A 137 48.93 -3.84 -29.78
N PRO A 138 48.58 -5.10 -30.10
CA PRO A 138 49.53 -6.20 -30.14
C PRO A 138 50.70 -5.95 -31.11
N SER A 139 50.58 -4.96 -32.01
CA SER A 139 51.60 -4.57 -32.98
C SER A 139 52.42 -3.33 -32.57
N SER A 140 51.97 -2.54 -31.58
CA SER A 140 52.79 -1.55 -30.88
C SER A 140 53.54 -2.28 -29.75
N HIS A 141 54.87 -2.18 -29.74
CA HIS A 141 55.72 -2.53 -28.60
C HIS A 141 55.39 -3.82 -27.80
N PHE A 142 55.48 -4.97 -28.48
CA PHE A 142 55.42 -6.34 -27.94
C PHE A 142 56.08 -6.56 -26.56
N ALA A 143 55.27 -6.52 -25.50
CA ALA A 143 55.36 -7.34 -24.28
C ALA A 143 54.16 -7.14 -23.32
N ASN A 144 53.43 -6.02 -23.44
CA ASN A 144 52.71 -5.40 -22.32
C ASN A 144 51.32 -4.84 -22.69
N ALA A 145 50.70 -5.24 -23.79
CA ALA A 145 49.58 -4.48 -24.38
C ALA A 145 48.30 -4.35 -23.51
N ASP A 146 48.14 -5.16 -22.47
CA ASP A 146 47.13 -4.96 -21.40
C ASP A 146 47.87 -4.85 -20.06
N ASP A 147 48.76 -3.87 -19.97
CA ASP A 147 49.66 -3.73 -18.82
C ASP A 147 49.00 -3.13 -17.61
N LEU A 148 47.88 -2.42 -17.81
CA LEU A 148 47.09 -1.90 -16.73
C LEU A 148 46.38 -3.02 -15.95
N ASP A 149 45.91 -4.06 -16.64
CA ASP A 149 45.20 -5.19 -16.00
C ASP A 149 46.16 -6.35 -15.70
N ALA A 150 47.29 -6.43 -16.41
CA ALA A 150 48.36 -7.39 -16.12
C ALA A 150 49.34 -6.96 -15.00
N GLN A 151 49.07 -5.84 -14.29
CA GLN A 151 49.92 -5.27 -13.23
C GLN A 151 51.37 -4.99 -13.70
N VAL A 152 51.53 -4.62 -14.96
CA VAL A 152 52.85 -4.43 -15.57
C VAL A 152 53.33 -2.98 -15.40
N ASN A 153 52.46 -1.99 -15.57
CA ASN A 153 52.73 -0.59 -15.23
C ASN A 153 51.46 0.07 -14.61
N ARG A 154 51.40 1.41 -14.57
CA ARG A 154 50.26 2.18 -14.07
C ARG A 154 49.71 3.11 -15.15
N GLY A 155 49.87 2.72 -16.40
CA GLY A 155 49.69 3.55 -17.57
C GLY A 155 50.99 4.16 -18.08
N ASP A 156 51.20 4.08 -19.39
CA ASP A 156 52.22 4.76 -20.16
C ASP A 156 51.68 5.26 -21.51
N ALA A 157 52.50 5.32 -22.55
CA ALA A 157 52.13 5.92 -23.83
C ALA A 157 51.41 4.89 -24.70
N PHE A 158 50.45 5.30 -25.52
CA PHE A 158 49.61 4.45 -26.39
C PHE A 158 48.47 3.69 -25.67
N ASP A 159 48.21 4.01 -24.41
CA ASP A 159 47.09 3.48 -23.65
C ASP A 159 45.76 4.18 -23.96
N LEU A 160 45.78 5.40 -24.49
CA LEU A 160 44.57 6.14 -24.86
C LEU A 160 44.39 6.15 -26.38
N TRP A 161 43.14 6.20 -26.84
CA TRP A 161 42.83 6.13 -28.26
C TRP A 161 42.95 7.49 -28.95
N ASP A 162 43.74 7.56 -30.02
CA ASP A 162 43.82 8.70 -30.94
C ASP A 162 44.05 8.27 -32.41
N GLU A 163 44.77 9.07 -33.22
CA GLU A 163 44.93 8.73 -34.65
C GLU A 163 45.94 7.59 -34.85
N GLY A 164 45.42 6.40 -35.16
CA GLY A 164 46.23 5.25 -35.57
C GLY A 164 46.04 4.01 -34.70
N GLU A 165 45.36 4.17 -33.57
CA GLU A 165 44.93 3.11 -32.67
C GLU A 165 43.78 2.29 -33.28
N TYR A 166 43.55 1.09 -32.73
CA TYR A 166 42.52 0.18 -33.22
C TYR A 166 41.13 0.55 -32.69
N ASP A 167 40.06 0.16 -33.38
CA ASP A 167 38.69 0.40 -32.91
C ASP A 167 38.37 -0.45 -31.67
N PHE A 168 37.75 0.12 -30.64
CA PHE A 168 37.34 -0.61 -29.44
C PHE A 168 35.97 -1.28 -29.67
N ASN A 169 35.96 -2.60 -29.79
CA ASN A 169 34.76 -3.42 -30.04
C ASN A 169 34.91 -4.85 -29.50
N ASP A 170 33.87 -5.68 -29.62
CA ASP A 170 33.87 -7.07 -29.10
C ASP A 170 35.01 -7.97 -29.62
N THR A 171 35.65 -7.60 -30.73
CA THR A 171 36.71 -8.38 -31.37
C THR A 171 38.09 -7.72 -31.28
N SER A 172 38.16 -6.55 -30.65
CA SER A 172 39.42 -5.86 -30.49
C SER A 172 40.31 -6.61 -29.50
N ALA A 173 41.60 -6.32 -29.55
CA ALA A 173 42.59 -6.92 -28.69
C ALA A 173 43.74 -5.93 -28.53
N PRO A 174 44.31 -5.84 -27.33
CA PRO A 174 44.09 -6.70 -26.16
C PRO A 174 42.85 -6.34 -25.33
N CYS A 175 42.44 -5.07 -25.30
CA CYS A 175 41.23 -4.63 -24.63
C CYS A 175 40.03 -4.72 -25.60
N ASP A 176 38.89 -5.21 -25.12
CA ASP A 176 37.70 -5.50 -25.93
C ASP A 176 36.41 -5.02 -25.27
N ALA A 177 35.37 -4.87 -26.09
CA ALA A 177 34.08 -4.39 -25.60
C ALA A 177 33.15 -5.50 -25.11
N ASN A 178 33.63 -6.72 -24.84
CA ASN A 178 32.77 -7.77 -24.29
C ASN A 178 32.37 -7.44 -22.85
N TRP A 179 31.19 -7.91 -22.44
CA TRP A 179 30.77 -7.87 -21.05
C TRP A 179 31.63 -8.80 -20.19
N TYR A 180 31.67 -8.56 -18.87
CA TYR A 180 32.41 -9.40 -17.93
C TYR A 180 31.88 -10.84 -17.84
N ASP A 181 30.67 -11.12 -18.34
CA ASP A 181 30.14 -12.48 -18.50
C ASP A 181 30.64 -13.21 -19.77
N GLY A 182 31.46 -12.53 -20.59
CA GLY A 182 32.07 -13.01 -21.82
C GLY A 182 31.17 -12.94 -23.05
N THR A 183 30.01 -12.29 -22.96
CA THR A 183 29.13 -12.05 -24.11
C THR A 183 29.44 -10.72 -24.80
N ASN A 184 29.19 -10.67 -26.10
CA ASN A 184 29.36 -9.48 -26.94
C ASN A 184 28.46 -8.32 -26.49
N SER A 185 29.01 -7.11 -26.35
CA SER A 185 28.21 -5.90 -26.16
C SER A 185 27.63 -5.38 -27.46
N GLY A 186 28.25 -5.69 -28.60
CA GLY A 186 27.89 -5.11 -29.89
C GLY A 186 28.17 -3.62 -30.00
N MET A 187 28.95 -3.05 -29.06
CA MET A 187 29.38 -1.66 -29.10
C MET A 187 30.66 -1.51 -29.93
N ASP A 188 30.81 -0.35 -30.56
CA ASP A 188 31.98 0.03 -31.33
C ASP A 188 32.30 1.50 -31.07
N VAL A 189 33.55 1.79 -30.69
CA VAL A 189 34.11 3.13 -30.58
C VAL A 189 35.27 3.22 -31.57
N SER A 190 35.10 4.03 -32.61
CA SER A 190 35.94 3.97 -33.81
C SER A 190 36.20 5.36 -34.43
N ASP A 191 37.02 5.39 -35.48
CA ASP A 191 37.37 6.59 -36.27
C ASP A 191 37.95 7.71 -35.41
N PHE A 192 38.92 7.34 -34.58
CA PHE A 192 39.62 8.25 -33.69
C PHE A 192 40.46 9.27 -34.48
N PRO A 193 40.25 10.59 -34.27
CA PRO A 193 41.03 11.62 -34.92
C PRO A 193 42.33 11.91 -34.15
N ALA A 194 43.22 12.70 -34.75
CA ALA A 194 44.41 13.16 -34.05
C ALA A 194 44.04 13.97 -32.78
N ILE A 195 44.86 13.84 -31.74
CA ILE A 195 44.68 14.51 -30.44
C ILE A 195 44.36 16.00 -30.64
N SER A 196 43.23 16.43 -30.09
CA SER A 196 42.77 17.81 -30.14
C SER A 196 41.79 18.12 -29.00
N PRO A 197 41.50 19.41 -28.69
CA PRO A 197 40.56 19.76 -27.61
C PRO A 197 39.15 19.19 -27.78
N THR A 198 38.76 18.83 -29.00
CA THR A 198 37.50 18.15 -29.29
C THR A 198 37.76 17.09 -30.36
N MET A 199 37.64 15.83 -29.99
CA MET A 199 37.79 14.69 -30.88
C MET A 199 36.40 14.22 -31.31
N TRP A 200 36.15 14.17 -32.61
CA TRP A 200 34.91 13.62 -33.17
C TRP A 200 35.07 12.12 -33.31
N VAL A 201 34.44 11.36 -32.43
CA VAL A 201 34.58 9.90 -32.35
C VAL A 201 33.28 9.27 -32.81
N TYR A 202 33.36 8.19 -33.57
CA TYR A 202 32.20 7.44 -34.01
C TYR A 202 31.80 6.43 -32.95
N PHE A 203 30.55 6.48 -32.51
CA PHE A 203 29.96 5.48 -31.61
C PHE A 203 28.90 4.68 -32.37
N SER A 204 28.97 3.35 -32.29
CA SER A 204 27.90 2.44 -32.68
C SER A 204 27.48 1.62 -31.48
N LEU A 205 26.17 1.52 -31.25
CA LEU A 205 25.58 0.77 -30.15
C LEU A 205 24.53 -0.18 -30.71
N PRO A 206 24.30 -1.35 -30.08
CA PRO A 206 23.24 -2.24 -30.48
C PRO A 206 21.89 -1.51 -30.44
N THR A 207 21.11 -1.61 -31.51
CA THR A 207 19.75 -1.05 -31.53
C THR A 207 18.84 -1.91 -30.68
N THR A 208 18.66 -1.55 -29.41
CA THR A 208 17.76 -2.27 -28.51
C THR A 208 16.32 -1.80 -28.74
N PRO A 209 15.37 -2.71 -29.07
CA PRO A 209 13.99 -2.34 -29.35
C PRO A 209 13.36 -1.62 -28.15
N THR A 210 12.55 -0.61 -28.46
CA THR A 210 11.80 0.14 -27.44
C THR A 210 10.33 -0.23 -27.47
N HIS A 211 9.70 -0.10 -26.31
CA HIS A 211 8.29 -0.33 -26.08
C HIS A 211 7.67 0.82 -25.30
N THR A 212 6.34 0.96 -25.44
CA THR A 212 5.57 1.99 -24.76
C THR A 212 4.87 1.43 -23.53
N LEU A 213 5.20 1.95 -22.35
CA LEU A 213 4.42 1.77 -21.14
C LEU A 213 3.46 2.96 -21.00
N THR A 214 2.16 2.72 -21.05
CA THR A 214 1.13 3.73 -20.79
C THR A 214 0.51 3.51 -19.43
N THR A 215 0.75 4.43 -18.50
CA THR A 215 0.17 4.42 -17.16
C THR A 215 -1.04 5.36 -17.08
N SER A 216 -2.04 4.94 -16.31
CA SER A 216 -3.32 5.62 -16.12
C SER A 216 -3.85 5.37 -14.69
N HIS A 217 -4.95 5.99 -14.30
CA HIS A 217 -5.68 5.62 -13.07
C HIS A 217 -7.20 5.53 -13.29
N ILE A 218 -7.87 4.87 -12.34
CA ILE A 218 -9.32 4.77 -12.20
C ILE A 218 -9.67 5.20 -10.77
N GLY A 219 -10.57 6.16 -10.60
CA GLY A 219 -10.98 6.66 -9.28
C GLY A 219 -10.22 7.90 -8.80
N GLY A 220 -10.22 8.16 -7.49
CA GLY A 220 -9.72 9.39 -6.86
C GLY A 220 -8.22 9.43 -6.52
N GLY A 221 -7.37 8.87 -7.39
CA GLY A 221 -5.92 8.81 -7.18
C GLY A 221 -5.10 9.21 -8.40
N LEU A 222 -3.80 8.91 -8.38
CA LEU A 222 -2.86 9.22 -9.46
C LEU A 222 -1.70 8.22 -9.45
N VAL A 223 -1.13 7.93 -10.62
CA VAL A 223 0.20 7.33 -10.76
C VAL A 223 1.27 8.42 -10.69
N THR A 224 2.11 8.39 -9.65
CA THR A 224 3.16 9.40 -9.40
C THR A 224 4.51 9.03 -9.98
N ASP A 225 4.75 7.76 -10.29
CA ASP A 225 5.97 7.24 -10.93
C ASP A 225 5.56 6.06 -11.83
N PRO A 226 5.87 6.07 -13.14
CA PRO A 226 6.58 7.11 -13.90
C PRO A 226 5.77 8.41 -14.12
N GLY A 227 4.51 8.43 -13.70
CA GLY A 227 3.54 9.49 -13.98
C GLY A 227 2.35 8.96 -14.78
N GLU A 228 1.57 9.85 -15.38
CA GLU A 228 0.43 9.51 -16.23
C GLU A 228 0.77 9.69 -17.71
N GLY A 229 0.38 8.73 -18.55
CA GLY A 229 0.55 8.79 -19.99
C GLY A 229 1.58 7.79 -20.54
N PRO A 230 1.95 7.94 -21.83
CA PRO A 230 2.89 7.04 -22.48
C PRO A 230 4.34 7.41 -22.18
N PHE A 231 5.13 6.40 -21.87
CA PHE A 231 6.57 6.47 -21.65
C PHE A 231 7.26 5.40 -22.48
N THR A 232 8.39 5.75 -23.10
CA THR A 232 9.14 4.82 -23.94
C THR A 232 10.33 4.28 -23.16
N TYR A 233 10.46 2.96 -23.11
CA TYR A 233 11.55 2.26 -22.46
C TYR A 233 12.17 1.22 -23.39
N HIS A 234 13.44 0.90 -23.18
CA HIS A 234 14.07 -0.25 -23.80
C HIS A 234 13.50 -1.55 -23.23
N VAL A 235 13.50 -2.60 -24.06
CA VAL A 235 13.09 -3.94 -23.63
C VAL A 235 13.84 -4.38 -22.36
N GLY A 236 13.16 -5.05 -21.44
CA GLY A 236 13.76 -5.56 -20.20
C GLY A 236 13.88 -4.53 -19.07
N ARG A 237 13.68 -3.23 -19.35
CA ARG A 237 13.76 -2.20 -18.31
C ARG A 237 12.74 -2.46 -17.20
N VAL A 238 13.22 -2.47 -15.95
CA VAL A 238 12.39 -2.46 -14.75
C VAL A 238 12.03 -1.01 -14.42
N VAL A 239 10.73 -0.72 -14.40
CA VAL A 239 10.18 0.62 -14.15
C VAL A 239 9.39 0.61 -12.84
N PRO A 240 9.64 1.56 -11.92
CA PRO A 240 8.81 1.71 -10.72
C PRO A 240 7.39 2.12 -11.09
N LEU A 241 6.40 1.56 -10.40
CA LEU A 241 5.00 1.93 -10.47
C LEU A 241 4.55 2.38 -9.09
N LYS A 242 4.25 3.67 -8.95
CA LYS A 242 3.79 4.26 -7.68
C LYS A 242 2.44 4.92 -7.85
N ALA A 243 1.48 4.48 -7.04
CA ALA A 243 0.12 4.98 -7.01
C ALA A 243 -0.15 5.68 -5.67
N GLN A 244 -0.78 6.85 -5.73
CA GLN A 244 -1.11 7.63 -4.54
C GLN A 244 -2.57 8.12 -4.58
N PRO A 245 -3.37 7.88 -3.53
CA PRO A 245 -4.71 8.46 -3.43
C PRO A 245 -4.61 9.98 -3.24
N MET A 246 -5.45 10.73 -3.94
CA MET A 246 -5.41 12.20 -3.97
C MET A 246 -6.50 12.85 -3.12
N LEU A 247 -7.53 12.09 -2.72
CA LEU A 247 -8.67 12.57 -1.94
C LEU A 247 -8.87 11.73 -0.66
N PRO A 248 -9.36 12.32 0.45
CA PRO A 248 -9.66 11.58 1.67
C PRO A 248 -10.64 10.43 1.40
N GLY A 249 -10.43 9.30 2.08
CA GLY A 249 -11.27 8.11 1.97
C GLY A 249 -10.96 7.20 0.78
N TRP A 250 -10.25 7.68 -0.25
CA TRP A 250 -9.82 6.84 -1.36
C TRP A 250 -8.60 6.01 -0.98
N GLU A 251 -8.62 4.74 -1.37
CA GLU A 251 -7.54 3.79 -1.17
C GLU A 251 -7.13 3.12 -2.48
N PHE A 252 -5.85 2.78 -2.60
CA PHE A 252 -5.37 1.96 -3.71
C PHE A 252 -5.85 0.52 -3.51
N TYR A 253 -6.40 -0.09 -4.56
CA TYR A 253 -6.89 -1.46 -4.53
C TYR A 253 -5.96 -2.42 -5.28
N ASP A 254 -5.73 -2.18 -6.57
CA ASP A 254 -4.82 -2.97 -7.40
C ASP A 254 -4.40 -2.24 -8.69
N TRP A 255 -3.38 -2.80 -9.35
CA TRP A 255 -3.05 -2.50 -10.74
C TRP A 255 -3.87 -3.39 -11.67
N VAL A 256 -4.41 -2.82 -12.75
CA VAL A 256 -5.21 -3.53 -13.77
C VAL A 256 -4.71 -3.22 -15.18
N GLY A 257 -5.16 -4.00 -16.17
CA GLY A 257 -4.70 -3.91 -17.56
C GLY A 257 -3.64 -4.97 -17.86
N ASP A 258 -2.56 -4.59 -18.54
CA ASP A 258 -1.49 -5.49 -18.94
C ASP A 258 -0.50 -5.76 -17.78
N VAL A 259 -0.96 -6.39 -16.71
CA VAL A 259 -0.20 -6.54 -15.46
C VAL A 259 0.65 -7.83 -15.38
N GLY A 260 0.86 -8.51 -16.50
CA GLY A 260 1.51 -9.82 -16.55
C GLY A 260 2.97 -9.85 -16.07
N THR A 261 3.67 -8.70 -16.10
CA THR A 261 5.06 -8.54 -15.64
C THR A 261 5.18 -7.58 -14.45
N VAL A 262 4.07 -7.22 -13.80
CA VAL A 262 4.06 -6.42 -12.57
C VAL A 262 4.43 -7.31 -11.40
N ALA A 263 5.40 -6.89 -10.58
CA ALA A 263 5.97 -7.70 -9.50
C ALA A 263 4.95 -8.06 -8.41
N ASP A 264 4.16 -7.07 -7.97
CA ASP A 264 3.02 -7.24 -7.07
C ASP A 264 1.90 -6.28 -7.50
N VAL A 265 0.80 -6.85 -7.97
CA VAL A 265 -0.36 -6.09 -8.46
C VAL A 265 -1.19 -5.46 -7.34
N TYR A 266 -1.02 -5.90 -6.09
CA TYR A 266 -1.75 -5.39 -4.93
C TYR A 266 -0.92 -4.41 -4.08
N ALA A 267 0.32 -4.12 -4.50
CA ALA A 267 1.17 -3.11 -3.88
C ALA A 267 1.09 -1.78 -4.63
N ALA A 268 0.77 -0.70 -3.89
CA ALA A 268 0.73 0.66 -4.44
C ALA A 268 2.11 1.18 -4.89
N ASP A 269 3.20 0.61 -4.34
CA ASP A 269 4.60 0.84 -4.75
C ASP A 269 5.16 -0.51 -5.19
N THR A 270 5.35 -0.67 -6.50
CA THR A 270 5.73 -1.93 -7.15
C THR A 270 6.62 -1.64 -8.37
N THR A 271 6.92 -2.66 -9.17
CA THR A 271 7.68 -2.50 -10.42
C THR A 271 7.06 -3.29 -11.56
N VAL A 272 7.37 -2.91 -12.80
CA VAL A 272 7.02 -3.65 -14.02
C VAL A 272 8.24 -3.81 -14.92
N THR A 273 8.41 -4.99 -15.50
CA THR A 273 9.43 -5.23 -16.54
C THR A 273 8.83 -4.98 -17.93
N VAL A 274 9.38 -4.02 -18.66
CA VAL A 274 8.87 -3.59 -19.98
C VAL A 274 9.43 -4.48 -21.09
N ASN A 275 8.78 -5.62 -21.34
CA ASN A 275 9.10 -6.56 -22.43
C ASN A 275 8.23 -6.43 -23.69
N GLY A 276 7.39 -5.40 -23.75
CA GLY A 276 6.34 -5.21 -24.74
C GLY A 276 5.63 -3.89 -24.51
N ASP A 277 4.67 -3.53 -25.37
CA ASP A 277 3.80 -2.39 -25.10
C ASP A 277 2.78 -2.76 -24.01
N TYR A 278 2.61 -1.89 -23.01
CA TYR A 278 1.73 -2.12 -21.86
C TYR A 278 0.77 -0.94 -21.67
N SER A 279 -0.48 -1.24 -21.32
CA SER A 279 -1.42 -0.28 -20.75
C SER A 279 -1.84 -0.73 -19.36
N ILE A 280 -1.41 0.02 -18.34
CA ILE A 280 -1.60 -0.31 -16.93
C ILE A 280 -2.35 0.84 -16.24
N SER A 281 -3.33 0.52 -15.42
CA SER A 281 -4.07 1.49 -14.62
C SER A 281 -4.00 1.19 -13.14
N ALA A 282 -3.73 2.19 -12.30
CA ALA A 282 -3.94 2.10 -10.86
C ALA A 282 -5.43 2.24 -10.56
N ARG A 283 -6.04 1.25 -9.89
CA ARG A 283 -7.44 1.33 -9.46
C ARG A 283 -7.50 1.77 -8.00
N PHE A 284 -8.24 2.85 -7.77
CA PHE A 284 -8.58 3.34 -6.44
C PHE A 284 -10.05 3.10 -6.17
N VAL A 285 -10.37 2.79 -4.92
CA VAL A 285 -11.74 2.58 -4.44
C VAL A 285 -12.03 3.48 -3.26
N LEU A 286 -13.32 3.73 -3.04
CA LEU A 286 -13.91 4.48 -1.95
C LEU A 286 -15.08 3.67 -1.43
N ALA A 287 -15.07 3.39 -0.12
CA ALA A 287 -16.13 2.67 0.58
C ALA A 287 -17.44 3.49 0.58
N PRO A 288 -18.61 2.83 0.64
CA PRO A 288 -19.87 3.52 0.89
C PRO A 288 -19.88 4.18 2.29
N GLU A 289 -20.87 5.01 2.58
CA GLU A 289 -21.08 5.61 3.90
C GLU A 289 -22.51 5.35 4.36
N VAL A 290 -22.70 4.85 5.59
CA VAL A 290 -24.01 4.49 6.13
C VAL A 290 -24.22 4.99 7.56
N ASP A 291 -25.40 5.55 7.80
CA ASP A 291 -25.85 5.96 9.12
C ASP A 291 -26.80 4.93 9.73
N THR A 292 -26.52 4.51 10.97
CA THR A 292 -27.50 3.82 11.81
C THR A 292 -28.51 4.83 12.35
N LEU A 293 -29.80 4.61 12.12
CA LEU A 293 -30.87 5.49 12.60
C LEU A 293 -31.65 4.83 13.76
N PRO A 294 -32.34 5.62 14.62
CA PRO A 294 -33.12 5.08 15.73
C PRO A 294 -34.13 4.00 15.31
N ALA A 295 -34.19 2.91 16.07
CA ALA A 295 -35.19 1.86 15.91
C ALA A 295 -36.61 2.40 16.16
N THR A 296 -37.57 1.86 15.42
CA THR A 296 -39.00 2.21 15.48
C THR A 296 -39.85 0.96 15.66
N ASP A 297 -41.16 1.14 15.93
CA ASP A 297 -42.12 0.05 16.17
C ASP A 297 -41.58 -1.03 17.13
N ILE A 298 -41.01 -0.58 18.25
CA ILE A 298 -40.40 -1.47 19.25
C ILE A 298 -41.52 -2.15 20.03
N GLN A 299 -41.66 -3.45 19.83
CA GLN A 299 -42.62 -4.33 20.47
C GLN A 299 -41.88 -5.35 21.35
N PRO A 300 -42.59 -6.12 22.19
CA PRO A 300 -41.94 -7.06 23.10
C PRO A 300 -41.03 -8.10 22.42
N PHE A 301 -41.40 -8.53 21.21
CA PHE A 301 -40.72 -9.62 20.50
C PHE A 301 -40.22 -9.23 19.09
N GLN A 302 -40.33 -7.96 18.72
CA GLN A 302 -39.87 -7.43 17.43
C GLN A 302 -39.51 -5.94 17.49
N ALA A 303 -38.70 -5.47 16.55
CA ALA A 303 -38.43 -4.05 16.34
C ALA A 303 -38.09 -3.79 14.86
N VAL A 304 -38.26 -2.55 14.39
CA VAL A 304 -37.82 -2.11 13.07
C VAL A 304 -36.52 -1.32 13.20
N LEU A 305 -35.45 -1.83 12.59
CA LEU A 305 -34.16 -1.15 12.50
C LEU A 305 -34.13 -0.28 11.24
N ASN A 306 -33.59 0.93 11.35
CA ASN A 306 -33.57 1.93 10.28
C ASN A 306 -32.13 2.35 9.97
N LEU A 307 -31.84 2.56 8.69
CA LEU A 307 -30.55 3.09 8.22
C LEU A 307 -30.76 4.13 7.13
N ASP A 308 -29.73 4.93 6.88
CA ASP A 308 -29.62 5.79 5.70
C ASP A 308 -28.28 5.52 5.01
N LEU A 309 -28.31 5.09 3.75
CA LEU A 309 -27.11 5.00 2.92
C LEU A 309 -26.79 6.40 2.41
N VAL A 310 -25.76 7.02 2.97
CA VAL A 310 -25.43 8.44 2.78
C VAL A 310 -24.56 8.64 1.53
N ASP A 311 -23.66 7.70 1.25
CA ASP A 311 -22.83 7.68 0.03
C ASP A 311 -22.71 6.25 -0.52
N MET A 312 -22.71 6.12 -1.85
CA MET A 312 -22.41 4.86 -2.56
C MET A 312 -20.89 4.60 -2.63
N GLY A 313 -20.07 5.61 -2.31
CA GLY A 313 -18.64 5.59 -2.53
C GLY A 313 -18.35 5.44 -4.03
N SER A 314 -17.46 4.50 -4.36
CA SER A 314 -17.11 4.15 -5.74
C SER A 314 -17.91 2.96 -6.31
N ALA A 315 -18.82 2.38 -5.51
CA ALA A 315 -19.60 1.21 -5.90
C ALA A 315 -20.80 1.56 -6.78
N SER A 316 -21.17 0.65 -7.69
CA SER A 316 -22.42 0.77 -8.47
C SER A 316 -23.63 0.10 -7.81
N ALA A 317 -23.39 -0.73 -6.80
CA ALA A 317 -24.39 -1.36 -5.95
C ALA A 317 -23.77 -1.60 -4.56
N VAL A 318 -24.57 -1.43 -3.51
CA VAL A 318 -24.16 -1.61 -2.10
C VAL A 318 -25.15 -2.52 -1.41
N ASP A 319 -24.67 -3.56 -0.75
CA ASP A 319 -25.50 -4.45 0.06
C ASP A 319 -25.58 -3.88 1.48
N VAL A 320 -26.78 -3.46 1.89
CA VAL A 320 -27.03 -2.93 3.23
C VAL A 320 -27.69 -3.97 4.12
N TYR A 321 -27.30 -4.01 5.39
CA TYR A 321 -27.89 -4.86 6.42
C TYR A 321 -27.64 -4.31 7.82
N PHE A 322 -28.20 -4.98 8.81
CA PHE A 322 -27.97 -4.70 10.22
C PHE A 322 -27.27 -5.87 10.91
N GLU A 323 -26.32 -5.54 11.77
CA GLU A 323 -25.82 -6.41 12.84
C GLU A 323 -26.53 -6.02 14.15
N TYR A 324 -26.97 -7.00 14.94
CA TYR A 324 -27.65 -6.77 16.21
C TYR A 324 -27.38 -7.88 17.25
N GLY A 325 -27.50 -7.54 18.53
CA GLY A 325 -27.22 -8.45 19.66
C GLY A 325 -27.49 -7.88 21.03
N LEU A 326 -27.08 -8.61 22.07
CA LEU A 326 -27.19 -8.16 23.47
C LEU A 326 -26.06 -7.23 23.91
N ASP A 327 -24.99 -7.17 23.13
CA ASP A 327 -23.84 -6.30 23.32
C ASP A 327 -23.25 -5.90 21.95
N THR A 328 -22.17 -5.12 21.96
CA THR A 328 -21.51 -4.61 20.74
C THR A 328 -20.75 -5.66 19.93
N THR A 329 -20.76 -6.93 20.36
CA THR A 329 -20.34 -8.05 19.50
C THR A 329 -21.45 -8.50 18.55
N TYR A 330 -22.68 -8.02 18.77
CA TYR A 330 -23.90 -8.28 18.00
C TYR A 330 -24.24 -9.79 17.93
N GLY A 331 -23.56 -10.52 17.03
CA GLY A 331 -23.72 -11.97 16.90
C GLY A 331 -24.91 -12.42 16.05
N SER A 332 -25.77 -11.49 15.60
CA SER A 332 -26.82 -11.74 14.61
C SER A 332 -26.77 -10.73 13.48
N THR A 333 -27.13 -11.15 12.27
CA THR A 333 -27.30 -10.29 11.10
C THR A 333 -28.69 -10.43 10.51
N THR A 334 -29.15 -9.37 9.85
CA THR A 334 -30.32 -9.43 8.98
C THR A 334 -29.91 -9.84 7.55
N PRO A 335 -30.85 -10.31 6.71
CA PRO A 335 -30.57 -10.53 5.29
C PRO A 335 -30.12 -9.24 4.60
N ALA A 336 -29.09 -9.34 3.76
CA ALA A 336 -28.60 -8.24 2.93
C ALA A 336 -29.66 -7.78 1.92
N HIS A 337 -29.76 -6.46 1.77
CA HIS A 337 -30.59 -5.80 0.77
C HIS A 337 -29.74 -4.93 -0.14
N GLN A 338 -29.81 -5.16 -1.44
CA GLN A 338 -29.02 -4.41 -2.41
C GLN A 338 -29.66 -3.07 -2.76
N MET A 339 -28.89 -2.00 -2.64
CA MET A 339 -29.25 -0.64 -3.03
C MET A 339 -28.40 -0.18 -4.23
N PHE A 340 -29.01 0.59 -5.14
CA PHE A 340 -28.36 1.14 -6.34
C PHE A 340 -28.27 2.68 -6.32
N SER A 341 -28.69 3.28 -5.21
CA SER A 341 -28.64 4.72 -4.94
C SER A 341 -28.70 4.96 -3.44
N THR A 342 -28.26 6.13 -2.99
CA THR A 342 -28.40 6.57 -1.60
C THR A 342 -29.86 6.63 -1.14
N GLY A 343 -30.06 6.60 0.17
CA GLY A 343 -31.36 6.77 0.81
C GLY A 343 -31.62 5.77 1.93
N SER A 344 -32.82 5.89 2.51
CA SER A 344 -33.15 5.17 3.73
C SER A 344 -33.75 3.79 3.45
N TRP A 345 -33.39 2.84 4.31
CA TRP A 345 -33.93 1.50 4.30
C TRP A 345 -34.20 1.01 5.72
N SER A 346 -35.08 0.01 5.87
CA SER A 346 -35.43 -0.54 7.17
C SER A 346 -35.68 -2.04 7.10
N ASN A 347 -35.44 -2.73 8.21
CA ASN A 347 -35.74 -4.14 8.35
C ASN A 347 -36.38 -4.47 9.69
N THR A 348 -37.32 -5.40 9.70
CA THR A 348 -37.96 -5.88 10.93
C THR A 348 -37.20 -7.09 11.46
N ILE A 349 -36.75 -7.01 12.70
CA ILE A 349 -36.19 -8.15 13.44
C ILE A 349 -37.26 -8.74 14.36
N ILE A 350 -37.31 -10.06 14.46
CA ILE A 350 -38.31 -10.83 15.22
C ILE A 350 -37.63 -11.85 16.13
N GLY A 351 -38.37 -12.39 17.11
CA GLY A 351 -37.84 -13.38 18.06
C GLY A 351 -36.98 -12.76 19.16
N LEU A 352 -37.21 -11.48 19.45
CA LEU A 352 -36.57 -10.80 20.58
C LEU A 352 -37.17 -11.27 21.91
N THR A 353 -36.44 -11.07 22.99
CA THR A 353 -36.94 -11.26 24.36
C THR A 353 -37.47 -9.92 24.88
N ASP A 354 -38.56 -9.95 25.63
CA ASP A 354 -39.19 -8.78 26.22
C ASP A 354 -38.38 -8.24 27.42
N GLY A 355 -38.41 -6.92 27.64
CA GLY A 355 -37.65 -6.28 28.73
C GLY A 355 -36.13 -6.27 28.55
N VAL A 356 -35.61 -6.60 27.37
CA VAL A 356 -34.18 -6.73 27.08
C VAL A 356 -33.68 -5.57 26.21
N THR A 357 -32.48 -5.07 26.52
CA THR A 357 -31.77 -4.09 25.69
C THR A 357 -30.93 -4.79 24.62
N TYR A 358 -31.09 -4.34 23.38
CA TYR A 358 -30.33 -4.79 22.23
C TYR A 358 -29.45 -3.66 21.69
N HIS A 359 -28.25 -4.01 21.25
CA HIS A 359 -27.34 -3.21 20.45
C HIS A 359 -27.51 -3.53 18.97
N TYR A 360 -27.37 -2.55 18.09
CA TYR A 360 -27.39 -2.73 16.64
C TYR A 360 -26.60 -1.65 15.92
N ARG A 361 -26.13 -1.98 14.71
CA ARG A 361 -25.54 -1.03 13.75
C ARG A 361 -25.92 -1.38 12.32
N ALA A 362 -25.99 -0.37 11.46
CA ALA A 362 -26.08 -0.54 10.02
C ALA A 362 -24.71 -0.92 9.43
N VAL A 363 -24.72 -1.68 8.35
CA VAL A 363 -23.54 -2.07 7.57
C VAL A 363 -23.84 -1.84 6.10
N ALA A 364 -22.88 -1.24 5.39
CA ALA A 364 -22.93 -1.04 3.94
C ALA A 364 -21.70 -1.72 3.31
N ASP A 365 -21.94 -2.77 2.54
CA ASP A 365 -20.91 -3.56 1.88
C ASP A 365 -20.89 -3.25 0.37
N GLY A 366 -19.84 -2.55 -0.07
CA GLY A 366 -19.58 -2.24 -1.47
C GLY A 366 -18.75 -3.31 -2.20
N GLY A 367 -18.50 -4.47 -1.59
CA GLY A 367 -17.67 -5.53 -2.13
C GLY A 367 -16.20 -5.10 -2.26
N ILE A 368 -15.66 -5.09 -3.48
CA ILE A 368 -14.27 -4.63 -3.73
C ILE A 368 -14.07 -3.17 -3.37
N HIS A 369 -15.15 -2.40 -3.23
CA HIS A 369 -15.10 -0.97 -2.96
C HIS A 369 -14.95 -0.66 -1.47
N GLY A 370 -15.02 -1.66 -0.59
CA GLY A 370 -14.90 -1.51 0.86
C GLY A 370 -16.23 -1.65 1.60
N ILE A 371 -16.14 -1.66 2.93
CA ILE A 371 -17.28 -1.81 3.85
C ILE A 371 -17.26 -0.66 4.84
N ASP A 372 -18.42 -0.06 5.09
CA ASP A 372 -18.63 0.91 6.16
C ASP A 372 -19.60 0.42 7.23
N TYR A 373 -19.36 0.87 8.45
CA TYR A 373 -20.12 0.50 9.63
C TYR A 373 -20.68 1.75 10.30
N GLY A 374 -22.00 1.83 10.37
CA GLY A 374 -22.69 2.89 11.07
C GLY A 374 -22.44 2.84 12.59
N ALA A 375 -22.82 3.92 13.27
CA ALA A 375 -22.68 4.03 14.73
C ALA A 375 -23.48 2.95 15.48
N ASP A 376 -22.97 2.52 16.64
CA ASP A 376 -23.71 1.65 17.57
C ASP A 376 -24.91 2.39 18.16
N MET A 377 -26.07 1.75 18.13
CA MET A 377 -27.29 2.23 18.74
C MET A 377 -27.95 1.14 19.58
N THR A 378 -28.80 1.55 20.53
CA THR A 378 -29.51 0.61 21.41
C THR A 378 -31.00 0.86 21.42
N PHE A 379 -31.79 -0.19 21.66
CA PHE A 379 -33.20 -0.09 22.01
C PHE A 379 -33.56 -1.13 23.08
N THR A 380 -34.63 -0.90 23.84
CA THR A 380 -35.11 -1.84 24.87
C THR A 380 -36.53 -2.28 24.55
N THR A 381 -36.75 -3.59 24.47
CA THR A 381 -38.10 -4.15 24.24
C THR A 381 -38.99 -3.90 25.47
N PRO A 382 -40.27 -3.55 25.27
CA PRO A 382 -41.23 -3.49 26.37
C PRO A 382 -41.36 -4.86 27.05
N LEU A 383 -41.35 -4.88 28.38
CA LEU A 383 -41.61 -6.09 29.17
C LEU A 383 -43.10 -6.47 29.08
N VAL A 384 -43.39 -7.75 28.84
CA VAL A 384 -44.75 -8.31 28.90
C VAL A 384 -44.90 -9.09 30.18
N VAL A 385 -45.74 -8.59 31.06
CA VAL A 385 -46.13 -9.32 32.27
C VAL A 385 -47.45 -10.04 31.99
N GLU A 386 -47.38 -11.35 31.80
CA GLU A 386 -48.57 -12.19 31.75
C GLU A 386 -49.05 -12.48 33.17
N ILE A 387 -50.24 -11.96 33.52
CA ILE A 387 -50.89 -12.24 34.81
C ILE A 387 -51.89 -13.38 34.58
N ASP A 388 -51.52 -14.58 35.01
CA ASP A 388 -52.43 -15.73 35.01
C ASP A 388 -53.49 -15.57 36.12
N ILE A 389 -54.73 -15.28 35.73
CA ILE A 389 -55.87 -15.24 36.64
C ILE A 389 -56.53 -16.62 36.63
N ASN A 390 -55.99 -17.56 37.40
CA ASN A 390 -56.64 -18.86 37.57
C ASN A 390 -57.85 -18.74 38.53
N PRO A 391 -59.07 -19.10 38.10
CA PRO A 391 -60.17 -19.23 39.03
C PRO A 391 -59.88 -20.38 39.99
N CYS A 392 -59.89 -20.09 41.29
CA CYS A 392 -59.80 -21.13 42.32
C CYS A 392 -60.90 -22.20 42.12
N ARG A 393 -60.66 -23.41 42.65
CA ARG A 393 -61.63 -24.54 42.61
C ARG A 393 -63.00 -24.21 43.23
N TYR A 394 -63.09 -23.10 43.96
CA TYR A 394 -64.33 -22.39 44.26
C TYR A 394 -64.40 -21.17 43.33
N PRO A 395 -65.41 -21.05 42.46
CA PRO A 395 -65.60 -19.81 41.72
C PRO A 395 -65.67 -18.67 42.74
N ASN A 396 -64.78 -17.69 42.63
CA ASN A 396 -65.00 -16.40 43.26
C ASN A 396 -66.37 -15.96 42.78
N TYR A 397 -67.38 -16.02 43.65
CA TYR A 397 -68.72 -15.57 43.28
C TYR A 397 -68.57 -14.13 42.80
N ILE A 398 -68.83 -13.89 41.52
CA ILE A 398 -69.29 -12.57 41.09
C ILE A 398 -70.51 -12.35 41.97
N ARG A 399 -70.41 -11.47 42.97
CA ARG A 399 -71.55 -11.06 43.79
C ARG A 399 -72.11 -9.83 43.09
N PRO A 400 -73.12 -9.95 42.21
CA PRO A 400 -73.66 -8.78 41.53
C PRO A 400 -74.44 -7.90 42.51
N TYR A 401 -74.76 -8.42 43.71
CA TYR A 401 -75.59 -7.78 44.74
C TYR A 401 -75.15 -8.12 46.17
N GLY A 402 -73.97 -7.68 46.62
CA GLY A 402 -73.57 -7.77 48.03
C GLY A 402 -73.25 -6.40 48.62
N ARG A 403 -74.00 -5.96 49.66
CA ARG A 403 -73.89 -4.76 50.56
C ARG A 403 -73.53 -3.38 49.97
N PHE A 404 -72.88 -3.30 48.82
CA PHE A 404 -72.54 -2.13 48.04
C PHE A 404 -73.49 -2.05 46.84
N VAL A 405 -73.84 -0.83 46.46
CA VAL A 405 -74.93 -0.51 45.51
C VAL A 405 -74.54 -0.74 44.03
N ALA A 406 -73.37 -1.33 43.76
CA ALA A 406 -72.82 -1.55 42.41
C ALA A 406 -72.03 -2.87 42.31
N PRO A 407 -72.03 -3.56 41.14
CA PRO A 407 -71.28 -4.80 40.94
C PRO A 407 -69.77 -4.56 40.99
N TYR A 408 -69.05 -5.43 41.71
CA TYR A 408 -67.60 -5.38 41.87
C TYR A 408 -66.96 -6.76 41.60
N ILE A 409 -65.70 -6.74 41.18
CA ILE A 409 -64.84 -7.92 41.06
C ILE A 409 -63.71 -7.83 42.08
N GLN A 410 -63.24 -8.98 42.55
CA GLN A 410 -62.03 -9.07 43.36
C GLN A 410 -60.96 -9.83 42.60
N VAL A 411 -59.78 -9.22 42.49
CA VAL A 411 -58.57 -9.80 41.91
C VAL A 411 -57.59 -10.02 43.06
N ALA A 412 -56.91 -11.15 43.07
CA ALA A 412 -55.90 -11.43 44.08
C ALA A 412 -54.52 -11.46 43.44
N ILE A 413 -53.55 -10.89 44.13
CA ILE A 413 -52.12 -11.01 43.82
C ILE A 413 -51.53 -11.88 44.92
N PRO A 414 -51.19 -13.15 44.62
CA PRO A 414 -50.68 -14.05 45.63
C PRO A 414 -49.27 -13.63 46.08
N THR A 415 -49.00 -13.75 47.37
CA THR A 415 -47.62 -13.76 47.86
C THR A 415 -47.02 -15.10 47.46
N THR A 416 -45.88 -15.12 46.77
CA THR A 416 -45.24 -16.40 46.40
C THR A 416 -44.21 -16.77 47.46
N SER A 417 -44.59 -17.67 48.37
CA SER A 417 -43.65 -18.47 49.14
C SER A 417 -43.95 -19.96 48.93
N ILE A 418 -42.90 -20.78 48.90
CA ILE A 418 -43.05 -22.23 48.72
C ILE A 418 -43.38 -22.90 50.08
N ALA A 419 -43.23 -22.16 51.20
CA ALA A 419 -43.67 -22.47 52.57
C ALA A 419 -43.37 -21.28 53.51
N GLN A 420 -44.07 -21.20 54.66
CA GLN A 420 -43.95 -20.18 55.73
C GLN A 420 -42.53 -19.83 56.24
N SER A 421 -41.48 -20.55 55.83
CA SER A 421 -40.10 -20.36 56.27
C SER A 421 -39.07 -20.21 55.15
N GLU A 422 -39.50 -20.12 53.89
CA GLU A 422 -38.59 -19.95 52.74
C GLU A 422 -38.47 -18.46 52.32
N PRO A 423 -37.41 -18.07 51.60
CA PRO A 423 -37.28 -16.74 51.03
C PRO A 423 -38.47 -16.41 50.13
N VAL A 424 -39.08 -15.25 50.34
CA VAL A 424 -40.20 -14.76 49.54
C VAL A 424 -39.65 -14.27 48.20
N ASP A 425 -40.08 -14.89 47.09
CA ASP A 425 -39.70 -14.48 45.72
C ASP A 425 -40.51 -13.23 45.30
N PHE A 426 -41.79 -13.17 45.70
CA PHE A 426 -42.62 -11.98 45.58
C PHE A 426 -43.49 -11.78 46.82
N ASN A 427 -43.29 -10.66 47.52
CA ASN A 427 -44.04 -10.31 48.71
C ASN A 427 -45.15 -9.31 48.35
N ALA A 428 -46.41 -9.73 48.40
CA ALA A 428 -47.54 -8.86 48.10
C ALA A 428 -47.69 -7.68 49.07
N TRP A 429 -46.95 -7.68 50.19
CA TRP A 429 -46.92 -6.58 51.16
C TRP A 429 -46.12 -5.37 50.69
N ASP A 430 -45.17 -5.57 49.77
CA ASP A 430 -44.30 -4.51 49.25
C ASP A 430 -44.96 -3.76 48.08
N VAL A 431 -46.14 -4.23 47.65
CA VAL A 431 -46.92 -3.63 46.58
C VAL A 431 -47.77 -2.50 47.15
N ASP A 432 -47.60 -1.27 46.64
CA ASP A 432 -48.54 -0.17 46.88
C ASP A 432 -49.81 -0.38 46.03
N PRO A 433 -50.96 -0.74 46.64
CA PRO A 433 -52.16 -1.07 45.88
C PRO A 433 -52.73 0.12 45.10
N SER A 434 -52.41 1.36 45.50
CA SER A 434 -52.89 2.57 44.83
C SER A 434 -52.22 2.80 43.48
N THR A 435 -51.09 2.14 43.21
CA THR A 435 -50.36 2.20 41.94
C THR A 435 -50.93 1.24 40.88
N ILE A 436 -51.75 0.28 41.31
CA ILE A 436 -52.27 -0.77 40.44
C ILE A 436 -53.38 -0.22 39.54
N ARG A 437 -53.38 -0.67 38.28
CA ARG A 437 -54.40 -0.36 37.27
C ARG A 437 -54.87 -1.68 36.65
N PHE A 438 -56.17 -1.83 36.40
CA PHE A 438 -56.74 -3.07 35.85
C PHE A 438 -57.79 -2.80 34.76
N GLY A 439 -57.78 -3.61 33.69
CA GLY A 439 -58.71 -3.52 32.57
C GLY A 439 -58.42 -2.37 31.57
N PRO A 440 -59.15 -2.32 30.44
CA PRO A 440 -58.92 -1.37 29.34
C PRO A 440 -59.12 0.11 29.71
N GLY A 441 -59.83 0.40 30.81
CA GLY A 441 -60.01 1.74 31.36
C GLY A 441 -58.93 2.16 32.37
N ASN A 442 -57.90 1.33 32.63
CA ASN A 442 -56.92 1.54 33.69
C ASN A 442 -57.59 1.82 35.06
N ALA A 443 -58.55 0.98 35.46
CA ALA A 443 -59.29 1.19 36.70
C ALA A 443 -58.37 1.09 37.92
N GLN A 444 -58.52 2.02 38.85
CA GLN A 444 -57.91 1.90 40.18
C GLN A 444 -58.73 0.99 41.08
N PRO A 445 -58.08 0.26 42.02
CA PRO A 445 -58.82 -0.50 43.02
C PRO A 445 -59.58 0.44 43.96
N ILE A 446 -60.85 0.15 44.21
CA ILE A 446 -61.71 0.91 45.12
C ILE A 446 -61.52 0.51 46.58
N SER A 447 -60.96 -0.68 46.82
CA SER A 447 -60.54 -1.15 48.14
C SER A 447 -59.56 -2.31 48.01
N TRP A 448 -58.79 -2.56 49.05
CA TRP A 448 -57.88 -3.70 49.14
C TRP A 448 -57.74 -4.20 50.55
N TYR A 449 -57.38 -5.47 50.70
CA TYR A 449 -57.09 -6.09 51.99
C TYR A 449 -56.20 -7.31 51.79
N LEU A 450 -55.51 -7.71 52.86
CA LEU A 450 -54.74 -8.95 52.88
C LEU A 450 -55.62 -10.11 53.35
N PHE A 451 -55.60 -11.21 52.61
CA PHE A 451 -56.37 -12.40 52.92
C PHE A 451 -55.61 -13.65 52.50
N ASP A 452 -55.63 -14.67 53.36
CA ASP A 452 -55.11 -16.00 53.00
C ASP A 452 -56.10 -16.67 52.05
N LEU A 453 -55.76 -16.68 50.76
CA LEU A 453 -56.50 -17.41 49.75
C LEU A 453 -56.25 -18.90 49.93
N ARG A 454 -57.05 -19.56 50.77
CA ARG A 454 -56.97 -21.02 51.00
C ARG A 454 -56.87 -21.93 49.76
N CYS A 455 -57.10 -21.43 48.55
CA CYS A 455 -56.92 -22.14 47.29
C CYS A 455 -55.48 -22.27 46.79
N ASN A 456 -54.54 -21.37 47.11
CA ASN A 456 -53.11 -21.55 46.77
C ASN A 456 -52.38 -22.49 47.75
N ARG A 457 -52.95 -22.70 48.95
CA ARG A 457 -52.43 -23.59 50.02
C ARG A 457 -51.02 -23.23 50.51
N ASP A 458 -50.58 -22.00 50.30
CA ASP A 458 -49.30 -21.49 50.83
C ASP A 458 -49.45 -20.92 52.25
N PHE A 459 -50.69 -20.67 52.71
CA PHE A 459 -51.03 -20.07 54.01
C PHE A 459 -50.48 -18.65 54.18
N ASP A 460 -50.06 -18.03 53.08
CA ASP A 460 -49.58 -16.67 53.08
C ASP A 460 -50.75 -15.71 52.90
N ARG A 461 -50.53 -14.45 53.29
CA ARG A 461 -51.52 -13.40 53.09
C ARG A 461 -51.32 -12.79 51.71
N ASP A 462 -52.35 -12.90 50.88
CA ASP A 462 -52.39 -12.40 49.51
C ASP A 462 -53.05 -11.02 49.47
N LEU A 463 -52.63 -10.18 48.53
CA LEU A 463 -53.25 -8.88 48.32
C LEU A 463 -54.52 -9.02 47.48
N ILE A 464 -55.66 -8.75 48.10
CA ILE A 464 -56.96 -8.71 47.43
C ILE A 464 -57.28 -7.28 47.03
N LEU A 465 -57.57 -7.07 45.76
CA LEU A 465 -57.94 -5.79 45.16
C LEU A 465 -59.38 -5.86 44.67
N THR A 466 -60.19 -4.86 45.00
CA THR A 466 -61.58 -4.76 44.55
C THR A 466 -61.70 -3.68 43.48
N PHE A 467 -62.35 -4.00 42.36
CA PHE A 467 -62.62 -3.06 41.27
C PHE A 467 -64.12 -3.00 40.97
N ARG A 468 -64.62 -1.86 40.49
CA ARG A 468 -65.98 -1.81 39.94
C ARG A 468 -66.00 -2.46 38.57
N VAL A 469 -67.01 -3.28 38.32
CA VAL A 469 -67.15 -4.01 37.04
C VAL A 469 -67.21 -3.06 35.83
N ALA A 470 -67.87 -1.92 35.97
CA ALA A 470 -67.96 -0.91 34.91
C ALA A 470 -66.60 -0.26 34.56
N ASP A 471 -65.74 -0.06 35.55
CA ASP A 471 -64.47 0.65 35.36
C ASP A 471 -63.43 -0.23 34.64
N ILE A 472 -63.58 -1.56 34.75
CA ILE A 472 -62.67 -2.55 34.15
C ILE A 472 -63.16 -3.07 32.81
N GLY A 473 -64.15 -2.40 32.19
CA GLY A 473 -64.62 -2.71 30.84
C GLY A 473 -65.46 -3.99 30.71
N LEU A 474 -65.92 -4.57 31.83
CA LEU A 474 -66.87 -5.68 31.80
C LEU A 474 -68.30 -5.13 31.76
N MET A 475 -69.06 -5.46 30.72
CA MET A 475 -70.49 -5.11 30.66
C MET A 475 -71.31 -6.11 31.47
N PRO A 476 -72.32 -5.67 32.24
CA PRO A 476 -73.27 -6.60 32.87
C PRO A 476 -74.07 -7.30 31.76
N GLY A 477 -73.91 -8.61 31.65
CA GLY A 477 -74.79 -9.50 30.88
C GLY A 477 -75.85 -10.09 31.78
#